data_AF-A0A2V5T781-F1
#
_entry.id   AF-A0A2V5T781-F1
#
_cell.length_a   1.000
_cell.length_b   1.000
_cell.length_c   1.000
_cell.angle_alpha   90.00
_cell.angle_beta   90.00
_cell.angle_gamma   90.00
#
_symmetry.space_group_name_H-M   'P 1'
#
loop_
_entity.id
_entity.type
_entity.pdbx_description
1 polymer ?
#
loop_
_entity_poly.entity_id
_entity_poly.type
_entity_poly.pdbx_seq_one_letter_code
_entity_poly.pdbx_strand_id
1 'polypeptide(L)'
;MPARRQSKSIRVRRQSIQRKKKRQVGPGSAETKRINDLCPIVGIGGSAGGFEAAMELLQNLPPRTGMAFVIVQHLDPHHASRLPNLLGK
;
A
#
# COMPACT_ATOMS: atom_id res chain seq x y z
N MET A 1 5.28 -63.77 -41.47
CA MET A 1 4.29 -63.01 -40.66
C MET A 1 3.47 -64.01 -39.86
N PRO A 2 3.03 -63.73 -38.62
CA PRO A 2 3.43 -62.65 -37.69
C PRO A 2 4.89 -62.92 -37.18
N ALA A 3 5.37 -62.78 -35.93
CA ALA A 3 4.87 -62.33 -34.62
C ALA A 3 6.02 -61.82 -33.72
N ARG A 4 5.71 -61.05 -32.66
CA ARG A 4 6.66 -60.54 -31.64
C ARG A 4 5.94 -59.98 -30.42
N ARG A 5 6.19 -60.51 -29.21
CA ARG A 5 6.29 -59.72 -27.97
C ARG A 5 6.87 -60.50 -26.79
N GLN A 6 7.78 -59.86 -26.05
CA GLN A 6 8.41 -60.39 -24.83
C GLN A 6 7.62 -59.95 -23.59
N SER A 7 7.70 -60.74 -22.52
CA SER A 7 7.17 -60.41 -21.20
C SER A 7 7.89 -59.18 -20.61
N LYS A 8 7.13 -58.22 -20.07
CA LYS A 8 7.66 -57.05 -19.37
C LYS A 8 7.28 -57.11 -17.89
N SER A 9 8.17 -57.63 -17.07
CA SER A 9 8.10 -57.42 -15.62
C SER A 9 8.25 -55.93 -15.31
N ILE A 10 7.24 -55.33 -14.67
CA ILE A 10 7.25 -53.90 -14.33
C ILE A 10 8.09 -53.70 -13.07
N ARG A 11 9.35 -53.34 -13.28
CA ARG A 11 10.35 -53.04 -12.25
C ARG A 11 9.98 -51.74 -11.50
N VAL A 12 9.12 -51.85 -10.48
CA VAL A 12 8.74 -50.71 -9.62
C VAL A 12 10.01 -50.10 -8.99
N ARG A 13 10.26 -48.82 -9.31
CA ARG A 13 11.54 -48.15 -9.08
C ARG A 13 11.59 -47.60 -7.65
N ARG A 14 12.62 -48.01 -6.88
CA ARG A 14 12.95 -47.39 -5.58
C ARG A 14 13.16 -45.88 -5.74
N GLN A 15 12.31 -45.09 -5.10
CA GLN A 15 12.58 -43.71 -4.66
C GLN A 15 12.01 -43.59 -3.24
N SER A 16 12.85 -43.81 -2.23
CA SER A 16 13.77 -42.85 -1.61
C SER A 16 13.05 -41.98 -0.56
N ILE A 17 13.20 -42.39 0.70
CA ILE A 17 12.69 -41.69 1.88
C ILE A 17 13.22 -40.27 1.93
N GLN A 18 12.35 -39.27 2.01
CA GLN A 18 12.67 -38.00 2.67
C GLN A 18 11.47 -37.41 3.40
N ARG A 19 11.72 -37.03 4.65
CA ARG A 19 10.72 -36.74 5.70
C ARG A 19 9.79 -35.57 5.33
N LYS A 20 8.51 -35.66 5.73
CA LYS A 20 7.57 -34.53 5.75
C LYS A 20 8.21 -33.33 6.46
N LYS A 21 8.50 -32.24 5.74
CA LYS A 21 8.98 -30.98 6.34
C LYS A 21 7.82 -30.31 7.06
N LYS A 22 7.71 -30.56 8.37
CA LYS A 22 6.66 -30.04 9.27
C LYS A 22 6.57 -28.51 9.09
N ARG A 23 5.44 -28.00 8.58
CA ARG A 23 5.21 -26.55 8.45
C ARG A 23 5.24 -25.95 9.86
N GLN A 24 6.25 -25.14 10.14
CA GLN A 24 6.36 -24.47 11.43
C GLN A 24 5.39 -23.28 11.42
N VAL A 25 4.39 -23.33 12.31
CA VAL A 25 3.59 -22.15 12.65
C VAL A 25 4.30 -21.49 13.82
N GLY A 26 5.16 -20.52 13.52
CA GLY A 26 5.88 -19.75 14.53
C GLY A 26 5.03 -18.57 15.03
N PRO A 27 4.79 -18.42 16.34
CA PRO A 27 4.17 -17.21 16.89
C PRO A 27 5.21 -16.10 16.94
N GLY A 28 5.23 -15.19 15.95
CA GLY A 28 6.25 -14.12 15.94
C GLY A 28 6.35 -13.23 14.71
N SER A 29 5.26 -12.97 13.95
CA SER A 29 5.34 -12.07 12.78
C SER A 29 4.02 -11.36 12.41
N ALA A 30 3.15 -11.09 13.39
CA ALA A 30 1.79 -10.57 13.13
C ALA A 30 1.65 -9.03 13.14
N GLU A 31 2.61 -8.30 13.72
CA GLU A 31 2.30 -6.98 14.33
C GLU A 31 3.21 -5.82 13.86
N THR A 32 4.06 -6.03 12.86
CA THR A 32 5.05 -5.02 12.41
C THR A 32 4.89 -4.60 10.94
N LYS A 33 3.73 -4.88 10.32
CA LYS A 33 3.50 -4.50 8.91
C LYS A 33 2.04 -4.12 8.59
N ARG A 34 1.55 -3.05 9.24
CA ARG A 34 0.32 -2.32 8.86
C ARG A 34 0.45 -0.78 8.86
N ILE A 35 1.65 -0.24 9.09
CA ILE A 35 1.87 1.22 9.04
C ILE A 35 2.06 1.76 7.61
N ASN A 36 2.42 0.92 6.64
CA ASN A 36 2.64 1.33 5.25
C ASN A 36 1.35 1.48 4.43
N ASP A 37 0.23 0.95 4.92
CA ASP A 37 -1.08 0.99 4.26
C ASP A 37 -1.99 2.10 4.82
N LEU A 38 -1.50 2.86 5.81
CA LEU A 38 -2.17 4.00 6.41
C LEU A 38 -1.73 5.30 5.71
N CYS A 39 -2.70 6.10 5.28
CA CYS A 39 -2.48 7.47 4.82
C CYS A 39 -3.00 8.43 5.91
N PRO A 40 -2.14 9.07 6.72
CA PRO A 40 -2.58 10.01 7.74
C PRO A 40 -3.27 11.22 7.11
N ILE A 41 -4.35 11.70 7.74
CA ILE A 41 -5.10 12.88 7.29
C ILE A 41 -4.79 14.06 8.20
N VAL A 42 -4.37 15.18 7.62
CA VAL A 42 -4.09 16.43 8.32
C VAL A 42 -5.16 17.46 7.94
N GLY A 43 -5.98 17.85 8.92
CA GLY A 43 -6.97 18.92 8.75
C GLY A 43 -6.36 20.29 9.08
N ILE A 44 -6.53 21.26 8.20
CA ILE A 44 -6.07 22.65 8.35
C ILE A 44 -7.29 23.56 8.29
N GLY A 45 -7.62 24.23 9.40
CA GLY A 45 -8.71 25.20 9.48
C GLY A 45 -8.18 26.64 9.38
N GLY A 46 -8.81 27.48 8.55
CA GLY A 46 -8.35 28.85 8.27
C GLY A 46 -9.47 29.88 8.15
N SER A 47 -9.12 31.15 8.41
CA SER A 47 -9.95 32.33 8.16
C SER A 47 -9.05 33.42 7.55
N ALA A 48 -9.16 34.70 7.93
CA ALA A 48 -8.21 35.74 7.50
C ALA A 48 -6.74 35.31 7.72
N GLY A 49 -5.91 35.38 6.67
CA GLY A 49 -4.50 34.93 6.68
C GLY A 49 -4.28 33.40 6.72
N GLY A 50 -5.34 32.60 6.84
CA GLY A 50 -5.25 31.14 6.96
C GLY A 50 -4.82 30.45 5.67
N PHE A 51 -5.12 31.05 4.51
CA PHE A 51 -4.70 30.52 3.21
C PHE A 51 -3.20 30.70 2.98
N GLU A 52 -2.67 31.88 3.30
CA GLU A 52 -1.26 32.22 3.17
C GLU A 52 -0.40 31.32 4.06
N ALA A 53 -0.82 31.12 5.32
CA ALA A 53 -0.15 30.20 6.25
C ALA A 53 -0.21 28.73 5.80
N ALA A 54 -1.33 28.30 5.19
CA ALA A 54 -1.44 26.97 4.60
C ALA A 54 -0.52 26.79 3.38
N MET A 55 -0.36 27.83 2.56
CA MET A 55 0.59 27.83 1.44
C MET A 55 2.04 27.75 1.92
N GLU A 56 2.43 28.56 2.91
CA GLU A 56 3.77 28.53 3.49
C GLU A 56 4.11 27.15 4.09
N LEU A 57 3.16 26.54 4.81
CA LEU A 57 3.30 25.18 5.32
C LEU A 57 3.51 24.16 4.19
N LEU A 58 2.67 24.18 3.15
CA LEU A 58 2.77 23.24 2.03
C LEU A 58 4.07 23.40 1.23
N GLN A 59 4.56 24.64 1.03
CA GLN A 59 5.82 24.92 0.32
C GLN A 59 7.06 24.40 1.07
N ASN A 60 7.01 24.32 2.40
CA ASN A 60 8.11 23.82 3.24
C ASN A 60 8.06 22.30 3.50
N LEU A 61 7.05 21.58 2.98
CA LEU A 61 6.94 20.13 3.14
C LEU A 61 7.71 19.37 2.05
N PRO A 62 8.27 18.18 2.35
CA PRO A 62 8.82 17.30 1.31
C PRO A 62 7.74 16.90 0.28
N PRO A 63 8.08 16.79 -1.02
CA PRO A 63 7.10 16.51 -2.10
C PRO A 63 6.45 15.12 -2.03
N ARG A 64 6.80 14.30 -1.03
CA ARG A 64 6.20 12.98 -0.78
C ARG A 64 6.09 12.69 0.71
N THR A 65 5.13 13.35 1.36
CA THR A 65 4.83 13.22 2.80
C THR A 65 4.23 11.87 3.19
N GLY A 66 3.51 11.20 2.28
CA GLY A 66 2.67 10.04 2.60
C GLY A 66 1.35 10.39 3.32
N MET A 67 1.01 11.68 3.42
CA MET A 67 -0.17 12.19 4.12
C MET A 67 -1.13 12.89 3.15
N ALA A 68 -2.43 12.86 3.47
CA ALA A 68 -3.46 13.65 2.80
C ALA A 68 -3.76 14.93 3.60
N PHE A 69 -3.83 16.08 2.93
CA PHE A 69 -4.14 17.37 3.55
C PHE A 69 -5.56 17.82 3.16
N VAL A 70 -6.32 18.28 4.14
CA VAL A 70 -7.69 18.80 3.96
C VAL A 70 -7.74 20.22 4.51
N ILE A 71 -7.86 21.20 3.60
CA ILE A 71 -7.91 22.62 3.95
C ILE A 71 -9.37 23.08 3.99
N VAL A 72 -9.83 23.53 5.16
CA VAL A 72 -11.16 24.13 5.39
C VAL A 72 -10.95 25.61 5.69
N GLN A 73 -11.08 26.42 4.64
CA GLN A 73 -10.92 27.86 4.69
C GLN A 73 -12.30 28.53 4.75
N HIS A 74 -12.54 29.36 5.77
CA HIS A 74 -13.70 30.24 5.81
C HIS A 74 -13.57 31.30 4.70
N LEU A 75 -14.61 31.42 3.88
CA LEU A 75 -14.72 32.37 2.78
C LEU A 75 -16.06 33.09 2.86
N ASP A 76 -16.15 34.25 2.21
CA ASP A 76 -17.43 34.94 1.98
C ASP A 76 -18.32 34.08 1.05
N PRO A 77 -19.56 33.74 1.43
CA PRO A 77 -20.45 32.90 0.62
C PRO A 77 -20.88 33.55 -0.70
N HIS A 78 -20.73 34.86 -0.86
CA HIS A 78 -21.03 35.58 -2.10
C HIS A 78 -19.85 35.59 -3.09
N HIS A 79 -18.66 35.12 -2.69
CA HIS A 79 -17.48 35.04 -3.54
C HIS A 79 -17.09 33.59 -3.86
N ALA A 80 -17.16 33.23 -5.15
CA ALA A 80 -16.79 31.89 -5.62
C ALA A 80 -15.34 31.53 -5.24
N SER A 81 -15.18 30.39 -4.56
CA SER A 81 -13.87 29.92 -4.09
C SER A 81 -12.88 29.72 -5.24
N ARG A 82 -11.76 30.44 -5.19
CA ARG A 82 -10.65 30.29 -6.14
C ARG A 82 -9.57 29.32 -5.65
N LEU A 83 -9.71 28.77 -4.44
CA LEU A 83 -8.69 27.98 -3.75
C LEU A 83 -8.10 26.83 -4.59
N PRO A 84 -8.87 26.02 -5.35
CA PRO A 84 -8.30 24.96 -6.18
C PRO A 84 -7.31 25.50 -7.24
N ASN A 85 -7.57 26.68 -7.79
CA ASN A 85 -6.73 27.32 -8.82
C ASN A 85 -5.51 28.06 -8.24
N LEU A 86 -5.44 28.21 -6.91
CA LEU A 86 -4.25 28.72 -6.21
C LEU A 86 -3.40 27.57 -5.65
N LEU A 87 -4.03 26.48 -5.18
CA LEU A 87 -3.34 25.29 -4.65
C LEU A 87 -2.80 24.35 -5.75
N GLY A 88 -3.35 24.40 -6.97
CA GLY A 88 -2.92 23.60 -8.12
C GLY A 88 -1.78 24.23 -8.95
N LYS A 89 -0.83 24.92 -8.30
CA LYS A 89 0.30 25.62 -8.93
C LYS A 89 1.62 25.28 -8.24
#